data_AF-A0A7X8BG29-F1
#
_entry.id   AF-A0A7X8BG29-F1
#
_cell.length_a   1.000
_cell.length_b   1.000
_cell.length_c   1.000
_cell.angle_alpha   90.00
_cell.angle_beta   90.00
_cell.angle_gamma   90.00
#
_symmetry.space_group_name_H-M   'P 1'
#
loop_
_entity.id
_entity.type
_entity.pdbx_description
1 polymer ?
#
loop_
_entity_poly.entity_id
_entity_poly.type
_entity_poly.pdbx_seq_one_letter_code
_entity_poly.pdbx_strand_id
1 'polypeptide(L)' 'MTKEEVIRDFLCRPGEIAVVGASPSPGRPVSAVMAYLADRGFRLFPVNPAYAGKKVLGIDCVGSLRELQR' A
#
# COMPACT_ATOMS: atom_id res chain seq x y z
N MET A 1 0.45 19.92 -12.74
CA MET A 1 -0.69 19.27 -12.08
C MET A 1 -1.06 20.05 -10.84
N THR A 2 -2.30 20.47 -10.73
CA THR A 2 -2.87 21.05 -9.51
C THR A 2 -3.18 19.96 -8.49
N LYS A 3 -3.42 20.34 -7.24
CA LYS A 3 -3.86 19.40 -6.20
C LYS A 3 -5.16 18.70 -6.60
N GLU A 4 -6.07 19.44 -7.20
CA GLU A 4 -7.39 18.99 -7.63
C GLU A 4 -7.27 17.95 -8.76
N GLU A 5 -6.31 18.14 -9.67
CA GLU A 5 -5.96 17.15 -10.69
C GLU A 5 -5.40 15.87 -10.07
N VAL A 6 -4.48 15.99 -9.11
CA VAL A 6 -3.90 14.81 -8.44
C VAL A 6 -4.98 14.00 -7.72
N ILE A 7 -5.85 14.66 -6.96
CA ILE A 7 -6.92 13.99 -6.20
C ILE A 7 -7.85 13.24 -7.17
N ARG A 8 -8.34 13.93 -8.20
CA ARG A 8 -9.28 13.36 -9.16
C ARG A 8 -8.68 12.20 -9.95
N ASP A 9 -7.45 12.36 -10.44
CA ASP A 9 -6.87 11.42 -11.41
C ASP A 9 -6.23 10.20 -10.74
N PHE A 10 -5.81 10.31 -9.47
CA PHE A 10 -5.08 9.23 -8.78
C PHE A 10 -5.74 8.74 -7.49
N LEU A 11 -6.54 9.56 -6.80
CA LEU A 11 -7.10 9.20 -5.49
C LEU A 11 -8.61 8.88 -5.53
N CYS A 12 -9.35 9.45 -6.49
CA CYS A 12 -10.80 9.21 -6.63
C CYS A 12 -11.14 7.88 -7.33
N ARG A 13 -10.16 7.12 -7.83
CA ARG A 13 -10.36 5.81 -8.48
C ARG A 13 -9.36 4.79 -7.96
N PRO A 14 -9.73 3.50 -7.84
CA PRO A 14 -8.81 2.47 -7.43
C PRO A 14 -7.67 2.33 -8.43
N GLY A 15 -6.44 2.29 -7.91
CA GLY A 15 -5.22 2.12 -8.67
C GLY A 15 -4.23 1.22 -7.94
N GLU A 16 -2.97 1.28 -8.36
CA GLU A 16 -1.88 0.50 -7.79
C GLU A 16 -1.06 1.35 -6.82
N ILE A 17 -0.95 0.92 -5.56
CA ILE A 17 -0.23 1.66 -4.51
C ILE A 17 0.80 0.77 -3.82
N ALA A 18 2.07 1.19 -3.87
CA ALA A 18 3.10 0.63 -3.02
C ALA A 18 3.05 1.30 -1.63
N VAL A 19 2.86 0.49 -0.58
CA VAL A 19 2.77 0.97 0.80
C VAL A 19 4.11 0.77 1.48
N VAL A 20 4.96 1.79 1.44
CA VAL A 20 6.29 1.78 2.06
C VAL A 20 6.15 1.89 3.58
N GLY A 21 6.81 0.99 4.31
CA GLY A 21 6.67 0.87 5.75
C GLY A 21 5.44 0.08 6.21
N ALA A 22 4.83 -0.69 5.30
CA ALA A 22 3.68 -1.57 5.60
C ALA A 22 3.91 -2.41 6.87
N SER A 23 2.87 -2.58 7.67
CA SER A 23 2.94 -3.34 8.90
C SER A 23 1.61 -3.99 9.22
N PRO A 24 1.60 -5.23 9.75
CA PRO A 24 0.38 -5.89 10.20
C PRO A 24 -0.08 -5.41 11.59
N SER A 25 0.72 -4.60 12.29
CA SER A 25 0.40 -4.15 13.65
C SER A 25 -0.80 -3.19 13.66
N PRO A 26 -1.90 -3.51 14.36
CA PRO A 26 -3.08 -2.64 14.43
C PRO A 26 -2.80 -1.25 15.02
N GLY A 27 -1.79 -1.14 15.89
CA GLY A 27 -1.39 0.14 16.51
C GLY A 27 -0.62 1.07 15.57
N ARG A 28 -0.23 0.63 14.36
CA ARG A 28 0.48 1.47 13.40
C ARG A 28 -0.50 2.10 12.41
N PRO A 29 -0.49 3.43 12.21
CA PRO A 29 -1.41 4.11 11.28
C PRO A 29 -1.41 3.53 9.87
N VAL A 30 -0.26 3.05 9.38
CA VAL A 30 -0.13 2.41 8.07
C VAL A 30 -1.02 1.18 7.91
N SER A 31 -1.29 0.42 8.98
CA SER A 31 -2.16 -0.75 8.94
C SER A 31 -3.61 -0.35 8.63
N ALA A 32 -4.10 0.69 9.30
CA ALA A 32 -5.44 1.24 9.06
C ALA A 32 -5.57 1.86 7.66
N VAL A 33 -4.56 2.63 7.22
CA VAL A 33 -4.55 3.22 5.87
C VAL A 33 -4.56 2.12 4.80
N MET A 34 -3.73 1.10 4.96
CA MET A 34 -3.64 -0.01 4.00
C MET A 34 -4.96 -0.81 3.97
N ALA A 35 -5.59 -1.06 5.12
CA ALA A 35 -6.90 -1.71 5.18
C ALA A 35 -7.99 -0.89 4.49
N TYR A 36 -8.02 0.42 4.71
CA TYR A 36 -8.95 1.33 4.03
C TYR A 36 -8.77 1.30 2.50
N LEU A 37 -7.53 1.36 2.02
CA LEU A 37 -7.27 1.30 0.58
C LEU A 37 -7.67 -0.05 -0.02
N ALA A 38 -7.46 -1.15 0.70
CA ALA A 38 -7.87 -2.49 0.26
C ALA A 38 -9.40 -2.58 0.15
N ASP A 39 -10.14 -2.07 1.14
CA ASP A 39 -11.60 -1.99 1.14
C ASP A 39 -12.14 -1.15 -0.04
N ARG A 40 -11.41 -0.10 -0.43
CA ARG A 40 -11.72 0.72 -1.61
C ARG A 40 -11.28 0.12 -2.95
N GLY A 41 -10.78 -1.13 -2.95
CA GLY A 41 -10.43 -1.86 -4.17
C GLY A 41 -9.09 -1.47 -4.80
N PHE A 42 -8.22 -0.75 -4.08
CA PHE A 42 -6.87 -0.48 -4.56
C PHE A 42 -6.05 -1.77 -4.55
N ARG A 43 -5.21 -1.96 -5.57
CA ARG A 43 -4.22 -3.04 -5.59
C ARG A 43 -2.99 -2.57 -4.81
N LEU A 44 -2.70 -3.26 -3.71
CA LEU A 44 -1.66 -2.85 -2.77
C LEU A 44 -0.42 -3.72 -2.88
N PHE A 45 0.74 -3.09 -2.72
CA PHE A 45 2.05 -3.74 -2.68
C PHE A 45 2.76 -3.33 -1.40
N PRO A 46 2.68 -4.14 -0.33
CA PRO A 46 3.34 -3.81 0.92
C PRO A 46 4.87 -3.93 0.79
N VAL A 47 5.58 -2.88 1.20
CA VAL A 47 7.05 -2.83 1.14
C VAL A 47 7.59 -2.53 2.53
N ASN A 48 8.28 -3.49 3.12
CA ASN A 48 8.95 -3.32 4.41
C ASN A 48 10.01 -4.42 4.62
N PRO A 49 11.32 -4.07 4.71
CA PRO A 49 12.38 -5.04 5.00
C PRO A 49 12.12 -5.91 6.24
N ALA A 50 11.50 -5.36 7.28
CA ALA A 50 11.21 -6.09 8.52
C ALA A 50 10.15 -7.18 8.37
N TYR A 51 9.35 -7.13 7.30
CA TYR A 51 8.29 -8.09 6.99
C TYR A 51 8.46 -8.75 5.61
N ALA A 52 9.64 -8.64 4.99
CA ALA A 52 9.92 -9.27 3.70
C ALA A 52 9.66 -10.79 3.76
N GLY A 53 8.97 -11.32 2.74
CA GLY A 53 8.58 -12.73 2.67
C GLY A 53 7.41 -13.12 3.59
N LYS A 54 6.83 -12.17 4.32
CA LYS A 54 5.62 -12.36 5.14
C LYS A 54 4.43 -11.70 4.48
N LYS A 55 3.24 -11.98 5.02
CA LYS A 55 1.99 -11.32 4.60
C LYS A 55 1.66 -10.14 5.50
N VAL A 56 1.28 -9.02 4.90
CA VAL A 56 0.65 -7.87 5.56
C VAL A 56 -0.75 -7.73 5.00
N LEU A 57 -1.77 -7.84 5.86
CA LEU A 57 -3.18 -7.89 5.46
C LEU A 57 -3.47 -8.96 4.39
N GLY A 58 -2.79 -10.11 4.46
CA GLY A 58 -2.93 -11.21 3.50
C GLY A 58 -2.11 -11.06 2.21
N ILE A 59 -1.47 -9.91 1.99
CA ILE A 59 -0.70 -9.58 0.77
C ILE A 59 0.80 -9.78 1.03
N ASP A 60 1.50 -10.39 0.08
CA ASP A 60 2.94 -10.65 0.20
C ASP A 60 3.74 -9.34 0.23
N CYS A 61 4.61 -9.23 1.23
CA CYS A 61 5.44 -8.06 1.48
C CYS A 61 6.86 -8.28 0.97
N VAL A 62 7.36 -7.31 0.21
CA VAL A 62 8.74 -7.29 -0.30
C VAL A 62 9.64 -6.40 0.56
N GLY A 63 10.95 -6.61 0.48
CA GLY A 63 11.91 -5.83 1.26
C GLY A 63 12.15 -4.43 0.68
N SER A 64 12.04 -4.28 -0.62
CA SER A 64 12.32 -3.01 -1.30
C SER A 64 11.43 -2.78 -2.51
N LEU A 65 11.32 -1.51 -2.94
CA LEU A 65 10.60 -1.15 -4.16
C LEU A 65 11.17 -1.81 -5.42
N ARG A 66 12.46 -2.18 -5.41
CA ARG A 66 13.14 -2.81 -6.56
C ARG A 66 12.70 -4.26 -6.78
N GLU A 67 12.14 -4.90 -5.77
CA GLU A 67 11.63 -6.27 -5.85
C GLU A 67 10.20 -6.33 -6.39
N LEU A 68 9.53 -5.18 -6.58
CA LEU A 68 8.19 -5.16 -7.13
C LEU A 68 8.23 -5.50 -8.62
N GLN A 69 7.56 -6.59 -8.99
CA GLN A 69 7.24 -6.92 -10.38
C GLN A 69 5.81 -6.43 -10.65
N ARG A 70 5.67 -5.38 -11.47
CA ARG A 70 4.39 -4.78 -11.85
C ARG A 70 4.04 -5.12 -13.28
#